data_AF-A0AA50HT29-F1
#
_entry.id   AF-A0AA50HT29-F1
#
_cell.length_a   1.000
_cell.length_b   1.000
_cell.length_c   1.000
_cell.angle_alpha   90.00
_cell.angle_beta   90.00
_cell.angle_gamma   90.00
#
_symmetry.space_group_name_H-M   'P 1'
#
loop_
_entity.id
_entity.type
_entity.pdbx_description
1 polymer ?
#
loop_
_entity_poly.entity_id
_entity_poly.type
_entity_poly.pdbx_seq_one_letter_code
_entity_poly.pdbx_strand_id
1 'polypeptide(L)'
;MEENLGMDITETDLAWAVEQGYLSAEQAEQLWQAWIEHKDFPAMEGARENSDFPPLRFDFANVAFYFGALIVIVAMVFLGSIVWDALGDLVYSLWRWCMHWV
;
A
#
# COMPACT_ATOMS: atom_id res chain seq x y z
N MET A 1 17.02 0.28 -1.30
CA MET A 1 17.20 1.16 -0.13
C MET A 1 16.26 2.32 -0.40
N GLU A 2 14.98 2.17 -0.04
CA GLU A 2 13.96 3.18 -0.30
C GLU A 2 14.19 4.34 0.65
N GLU A 3 14.59 5.47 0.08
CA GLU A 3 14.83 6.73 0.75
C GLU A 3 13.46 7.32 1.14
N ASN A 4 13.20 7.33 2.44
CA ASN A 4 12.05 8.02 3.00
C ASN A 4 12.31 9.52 2.88
N LEU A 5 11.85 10.13 1.78
CA LEU A 5 11.86 11.57 1.54
C LEU A 5 10.84 12.25 2.47
N GLY A 6 11.12 12.21 3.77
CA GLY A 6 10.55 13.18 4.69
C GLY A 6 11.06 14.55 4.28
N MET A 7 10.19 15.38 3.69
CA MET A 7 10.53 16.75 3.35
C MET A 7 10.72 17.55 4.65
N ASP A 8 11.97 17.70 5.09
CA ASP A 8 12.29 18.57 6.21
C ASP A 8 12.33 20.01 5.72
N ILE A 9 11.26 20.76 6.03
CA ILE A 9 11.20 22.19 5.73
C ILE A 9 12.07 22.92 6.74
N THR A 10 13.09 23.61 6.25
CA THR A 10 14.02 24.40 7.07
C THR A 10 13.61 25.87 7.14
N GLU A 11 14.08 26.58 8.17
CA GLU A 11 13.87 28.04 8.30
C GLU A 11 14.43 28.79 7.07
N THR A 12 15.48 28.26 6.46
CA THR A 12 16.10 28.80 5.24
C THR A 12 15.15 28.72 4.03
N ASP A 13 14.32 27.68 3.95
CA ASP A 13 13.32 27.55 2.87
C ASP A 13 12.22 28.61 3.00
N LEU A 14 11.82 28.94 4.22
CA LEU A 14 10.87 30.03 4.48
C LEU A 14 11.49 31.39 4.18
N ALA A 15 12.76 31.63 4.56
CA ALA A 15 13.46 32.87 4.23
C ALA A 15 13.60 33.06 2.71
N TRP A 16 13.93 31.99 1.99
CA TRP A 16 13.96 31.99 0.52
C TRP A 16 12.57 32.33 -0.07
N ALA A 17 11.49 31.77 0.47
CA ALA A 17 10.14 32.07 0.01
C ALA A 17 9.72 33.53 0.24
N VAL A 18 10.25 34.18 1.29
CA VAL A 18 10.08 35.62 1.53
C VAL A 18 10.86 36.45 0.52
N GLU A 19 12.10 36.08 0.22
CA GLU A 19 12.93 36.77 -0.79
C GLU A 19 12.29 36.72 -2.19
N GLN A 20 11.64 35.60 -2.52
CA GLN A 20 10.91 35.44 -3.78
C GLN A 20 9.53 36.13 -3.78
N GLY A 21 9.09 36.68 -2.65
CA GLY A 21 7.80 37.35 -2.51
C GLY A 21 6.60 36.41 -2.52
N TYR A 22 6.81 35.10 -2.32
CA TYR A 22 5.72 34.13 -2.16
C TYR A 22 5.04 34.27 -0.79
N LEU A 23 5.78 34.72 0.21
CA LEU A 23 5.32 34.99 1.57
C LEU A 23 5.80 36.38 2.01
N SER A 24 5.01 37.05 2.84
CA SER A 24 5.50 38.19 3.62
C SER A 24 6.30 37.71 4.84
N ALA A 25 7.16 38.57 5.40
CA ALA A 25 7.94 38.25 6.59
C ALA A 25 7.06 37.86 7.79
N GLU A 26 5.89 38.50 7.95
CA GLU A 26 4.93 38.18 9.00
C GLU A 26 4.26 36.81 8.78
N GLN A 27 3.98 36.44 7.53
CA GLN A 27 3.43 35.12 7.20
C GLN A 27 4.46 34.00 7.39
N ALA A 28 5.73 34.25 7.07
CA ALA A 28 6.79 33.28 7.28
C ALA A 28 7.00 33.01 8.78
N GLU A 29 7.01 34.05 9.62
CA GLU A 29 7.13 33.86 11.07
C GLU A 29 5.93 33.08 11.64
N GLN A 30 4.70 33.44 11.25
CA GLN A 30 3.50 32.72 11.68
C GLN A 30 3.52 31.24 11.24
N LEU A 31 3.99 30.98 10.02
CA LEU A 31 4.11 29.62 9.48
C LEU A 31 5.21 28.83 10.20
N TRP A 32 6.33 29.46 10.53
CA TRP A 32 7.42 28.82 11.27
C TRP A 32 7.00 28.45 12.69
N GLN A 33 6.32 29.35 13.39
CA GLN A 33 5.77 29.07 14.72
C GLN A 33 4.74 27.92 14.68
N ALA A 34 3.83 27.93 13.71
CA ALA A 34 2.86 26.84 13.52
C ALA A 34 3.55 25.52 13.15
N TRP A 35 4.63 25.56 12.36
CA TRP A 35 5.40 24.39 11.99
C TRP A 35 6.17 23.81 13.18
N ILE A 36 6.79 24.63 14.02
CA ILE A 36 7.45 24.19 15.26
C ILE A 36 6.41 23.55 16.20
N GLU A 37 5.27 24.22 16.41
CA GLU A 37 4.17 23.69 17.23
C GLU A 37 3.66 22.34 16.71
N HIS A 38 3.63 22.14 15.39
CA HIS A 38 3.26 20.86 14.77
C HIS A 38 4.40 19.84 14.66
N LYS A 39 5.67 20.25 14.64
CA LYS A 39 6.86 19.37 14.53
C LYS A 39 7.28 18.81 15.88
N ASP A 40 6.96 19.51 16.98
CA ASP A 40 7.09 18.99 18.35
C ASP A 40 5.96 18.01 18.72
N PHE A 41 4.91 17.89 17.91
CA PHE A 41 4.19 16.62 17.88
C PHE A 41 5.15 15.60 17.28
N PRO A 42 5.55 14.56 18.03
CA PRO A 42 6.34 13.49 17.43
C PRO A 42 5.60 13.07 16.17
N ALA A 43 6.29 13.16 15.03
CA ALA A 43 5.86 12.52 13.80
C ALA A 43 5.26 11.18 14.22
N MET A 44 3.95 11.04 13.98
CA MET A 44 3.10 10.05 14.63
C MET A 44 3.51 8.64 14.22
N GLU A 45 4.55 8.10 14.85
CA GLU A 45 4.63 6.68 15.19
C GLU A 45 3.61 6.34 16.29
N GLY A 46 2.88 7.34 16.84
CA GLY A 46 1.91 7.18 17.94
C GLY A 46 0.46 7.65 17.72
N ALA A 47 0.16 8.69 16.91
CA ALA A 47 -1.23 9.17 16.78
C ALA A 47 -2.02 8.53 15.63
N ARG A 48 -2.28 7.23 15.84
CA ARG A 48 -3.51 6.59 15.38
C ARG A 48 -4.18 5.83 16.53
N GLU A 49 -4.30 6.47 17.69
CA GLU A 49 -5.00 5.90 18.84
C GLU A 49 -6.53 6.10 18.78
N ASN A 50 -7.02 6.96 17.88
CA ASN A 50 -8.46 7.24 17.69
C ASN A 50 -8.99 6.87 16.29
N SER A 51 -8.42 5.84 15.67
CA SER A 51 -9.13 5.13 14.62
C SER A 51 -9.31 3.69 15.09
N ASP A 52 -10.51 3.15 15.02
CA ASP A 52 -10.85 1.72 15.18
C ASP A 52 -10.10 0.79 14.20
N PHE A 53 -9.09 1.31 13.51
CA PHE A 53 -8.22 0.61 12.59
C PHE A 53 -6.84 0.54 13.21
N PRO A 54 -6.30 -0.67 13.44
CA PRO A 54 -4.94 -0.82 13.95
C PRO A 54 -3.96 -0.09 13.02
N PRO A 55 -2.88 0.49 13.55
CA PRO A 55 -1.86 1.13 12.72
C PRO A 55 -1.42 0.12 11.67
N LEU A 56 -1.44 0.51 10.38
CA LEU A 56 -0.91 -0.29 9.29
C LEU A 56 0.62 -0.36 9.46
N ARG A 57 1.06 -1.19 10.39
CA ARG A 57 2.46 -1.53 10.57
C ARG A 57 2.79 -2.52 9.47
N PHE A 58 3.80 -2.21 8.69
CA PHE A 58 4.38 -3.18 7.77
C PHE A 58 4.97 -4.32 8.60
N ASP A 59 4.26 -5.44 8.62
CA ASP A 59 4.63 -6.61 9.40
C ASP A 59 5.03 -7.74 8.44
N PHE A 60 6.32 -8.07 8.44
CA PHE A 60 6.89 -9.16 7.65
C PHE A 60 6.21 -10.50 7.91
N ALA A 61 5.68 -10.75 9.13
CA ALA A 61 4.95 -11.96 9.44
C ALA A 61 3.60 -12.00 8.70
N ASN A 62 2.87 -10.88 8.68
CA ASN A 62 1.62 -10.75 7.92
C ASN A 62 1.89 -10.87 6.41
N VAL A 63 2.95 -10.22 5.90
CA VAL A 63 3.35 -10.33 4.49
C VAL A 63 3.67 -11.78 4.12
N ALA A 64 4.49 -12.48 4.93
CA ALA A 64 4.81 -13.88 4.70
C ALA A 64 3.59 -14.79 4.77
N PHE A 65 2.65 -14.50 5.68
CA PHE A 65 1.39 -15.25 5.81
C PHE A 65 0.52 -15.11 4.56
N TYR A 66 0.26 -13.87 4.11
CA TYR A 66 -0.54 -13.63 2.89
C TYR A 66 0.17 -14.09 1.62
N PHE A 67 1.49 -13.94 1.55
CA PHE A 67 2.29 -14.44 0.43
C PHE A 67 2.27 -15.97 0.37
N GLY A 68 2.36 -16.64 1.52
CA GLY A 68 2.18 -18.09 1.60
C GLY A 68 0.80 -18.54 1.14
N ALA A 69 -0.26 -17.85 1.59
CA ALA A 69 -1.63 -18.12 1.14
C ALA A 69 -1.77 -17.94 -0.39
N LEU A 70 -1.15 -16.91 -0.96
CA LEU A 70 -1.14 -16.65 -2.39
C LEU A 70 -0.48 -17.82 -3.16
N ILE A 71 0.67 -18.32 -2.70
CA ILE A 71 1.35 -19.47 -3.32
C ILE A 71 0.44 -20.70 -3.35
N VAL A 72 -0.26 -20.98 -2.24
CA VAL A 72 -1.18 -22.13 -2.16
C VAL A 72 -2.33 -21.98 -3.15
N ILE A 73 -2.95 -20.80 -3.25
CA ILE A 73 -4.05 -20.55 -4.18
C ILE A 73 -3.57 -20.73 -5.63
N VAL A 74 -2.41 -20.16 -5.98
CA VAL A 74 -1.83 -20.30 -7.33
C VAL A 74 -1.52 -21.77 -7.63
N ALA A 75 -0.96 -22.51 -6.67
CA ALA A 75 -0.70 -23.93 -6.82
C ALA A 75 -1.99 -24.74 -7.04
N MET A 76 -3.06 -24.46 -6.28
CA MET A 76 -4.35 -25.12 -6.46
C MET A 76 -4.98 -24.83 -7.83
N VAL A 77 -4.91 -23.58 -8.30
CA VAL A 77 -5.41 -23.21 -9.63
C VAL A 77 -4.61 -23.92 -10.72
N PHE A 78 -3.28 -23.98 -10.58
CA PHE A 78 -2.42 -24.66 -11.55
C PHE A 78 -2.66 -26.17 -11.58
N LEU A 79 -2.76 -26.81 -10.41
CA LEU A 79 -3.11 -28.23 -10.31
C LEU A 79 -4.51 -28.50 -10.87
N GLY A 80 -5.48 -27.63 -10.56
CA GLY A 80 -6.82 -27.70 -11.14
C GLY A 80 -6.80 -27.60 -12.66
N SER A 81 -5.94 -26.74 -13.21
CA SER A 81 -5.75 -26.61 -14.66
C SER A 81 -5.13 -27.87 -15.27
N ILE A 82 -4.12 -28.48 -14.63
CA ILE A 82 -3.54 -29.76 -15.09
C ILE A 82 -4.57 -30.89 -15.05
N VAL A 83 -5.34 -30.99 -13.97
CA VAL A 83 -6.41 -31.99 -13.83
C VAL A 83 -7.47 -31.77 -14.90
N TRP A 84 -7.81 -30.51 -15.17
CA TRP A 84 -8.74 -30.13 -16.23
C TRP A 84 -8.20 -30.45 -17.62
N ASP A 85 -6.92 -30.24 -17.91
CA ASP A 85 -6.34 -30.62 -19.20
C ASP A 85 -6.31 -32.15 -19.36
N ALA A 86 -6.07 -32.89 -18.27
CA ALA A 86 -6.04 -34.36 -18.29
C ALA A 86 -7.42 -35.01 -18.44
N LEU A 87 -8.48 -34.40 -17.89
CA LEU A 87 -9.83 -34.98 -17.85
C LEU A 87 -10.85 -34.22 -18.71
N GLY A 88 -10.56 -32.98 -19.07
CA GLY A 88 -11.46 -32.07 -19.77
C GLY A 88 -11.81 -32.59 -21.15
N ASP A 89 -10.81 -33.04 -21.92
CA ASP A 89 -11.05 -33.62 -23.25
C ASP A 89 -11.96 -34.87 -23.19
N LEU A 90 -11.80 -35.71 -22.16
CA LEU A 90 -12.67 -36.86 -21.93
C LEU A 90 -14.11 -36.43 -21.63
N VAL A 91 -14.29 -35.46 -20.74
CA VAL A 91 -15.60 -34.95 -20.32
C VAL A 91 -16.31 -34.22 -21.48
N TYR A 92 -15.61 -33.37 -22.22
CA TYR A 92 -16.15 -32.66 -23.39
C TYR A 92 -16.53 -33.62 -24.52
N SER A 93 -15.74 -34.66 -24.75
CA SER A 93 -16.04 -35.69 -25.74
C SER A 93 -17.28 -36.51 -25.35
N LEU A 94 -17.40 -36.90 -24.08
CA LEU A 94 -18.57 -37.62 -23.57
C LEU A 94 -19.85 -36.78 -23.63
N TRP A 95 -19.75 -35.49 -23.27
CA TRP A 95 -20.87 -34.56 -23.33
C TRP A 95 -21.32 -34.30 -24.77
N ARG A 96 -20.37 -34.10 -25.70
CA ARG A 96 -20.65 -33.96 -27.14
C ARG A 96 -21.31 -35.22 -27.71
N TRP A 97 -20.87 -36.40 -27.29
CA TRP A 97 -21.48 -37.67 -27.71
C TRP A 97 -22.91 -37.83 -27.19
N CYS A 98 -23.17 -37.50 -25.92
CA CYS A 98 -24.52 -37.49 -25.36
C CYS A 98 -25.44 -36.49 -26.08
N MET A 99 -24.96 -35.29 -26.41
CA MET A 99 -25.77 -34.28 -27.12
C MET A 99 -26.09 -34.65 -28.57
N HIS A 100 -25.28 -35.51 -29.20
CA HIS A 100 -25.55 -35.99 -30.56
C HIS A 100 -26.69 -37.03 -30.61
N TRP A 101 -26.99 -37.68 -29.48
CA TRP A 101 -28.01 -38.73 -29.35
C TRP A 101 -29.26 -38.27 -28.56
N VAL A 102 -29.38 -36.98 -28.25
CA VAL A 102 -30.59 -36.29 -27.76
C VAL A 102 -31.23 -35.51 -28.90
#